data_AF-A0A0G2F1V1-F1
#
_entry.id   AF-A0A0G2F1V1-F1
#
_cell.length_a   1.000
_cell.length_b   1.000
_cell.length_c   1.000
_cell.angle_alpha   90.00
_cell.angle_beta   90.00
_cell.angle_gamma   90.00
#
_symmetry.space_group_name_H-M   'P 1'
#
loop_
_entity.id
_entity.type
_entity.pdbx_description
1 polymer ?
#
loop_
_entity_poly.entity_id
_entity_poly.type
_entity_poly.pdbx_seq_one_letter_code
_entity_poly.pdbx_strand_id
1 'polypeptide(L)'
;MPTIGQRMFKLKQTVRLRRYAYSKQLLGIRIGPGAAVMPKEVKKITMRLAPKIDDGHRGPKKFFKAILPRLQYRNPALRITVDRSAAQSDPAVMNILFDSPAAASAASTPSQSSGSVARKDRTVTIYMKGKTDSEILQQLYEVTGAKEVEPTEVEKEELRELAERGDRSRKDSERQAAVNRQRKREAELLAAARGQVGLEPS
;
A
#
# COMPACT_ATOMS: atom_id res chain seq x y z
N MET A 1 16.52 -2.11 -36.05
CA MET A 1 15.58 -1.06 -35.56
C MET A 1 14.18 -1.67 -35.48
N PRO A 2 13.43 -1.56 -34.36
CA PRO A 2 12.10 -2.14 -34.25
C PRO A 2 11.09 -1.42 -35.15
N THR A 3 10.23 -2.19 -35.83
CA THR A 3 9.22 -1.68 -36.78
C THR A 3 8.14 -0.86 -36.07
N ILE A 4 7.45 0.02 -36.80
CA ILE A 4 6.34 0.85 -36.25
C ILE A 4 5.26 -0.03 -35.60
N GLY A 5 4.93 -1.17 -36.22
CA GLY A 5 4.01 -2.16 -35.66
C GLY A 5 4.50 -2.77 -34.33
N GLN A 6 5.79 -3.11 -34.23
CA GLN A 6 6.39 -3.61 -32.98
C GLN A 6 6.40 -2.54 -31.86
N ARG A 7 6.60 -1.27 -32.21
CA ARG A 7 6.54 -0.15 -31.25
C ARG A 7 5.11 0.06 -30.75
N MET A 8 4.11 0.05 -31.64
CA MET A 8 2.70 0.18 -31.28
C MET A 8 2.20 -0.99 -30.42
N PHE A 9 2.63 -2.22 -30.72
CA PHE A 9 2.31 -3.39 -29.91
C PHE A 9 2.88 -3.27 -28.49
N LYS A 10 4.17 -2.90 -28.36
CA LYS A 10 4.78 -2.64 -27.05
C LYS A 10 4.09 -1.51 -26.29
N LEU A 11 3.69 -0.43 -26.97
CA LEU A 11 2.96 0.67 -26.35
C LEU A 11 1.60 0.20 -25.81
N LYS A 12 0.79 -0.49 -26.61
CA LYS A 12 -0.50 -1.04 -26.18
C LYS A 12 -0.34 -2.01 -25.00
N GLN A 13 0.71 -2.84 -25.02
CA GLN A 13 1.00 -3.79 -23.95
C GLN A 13 1.40 -3.08 -22.64
N THR A 14 2.28 -2.08 -22.70
CA THR A 14 2.70 -1.31 -21.52
C THR A 14 1.54 -0.52 -20.91
N VAL A 15 0.68 0.09 -21.73
CA VAL A 15 -0.53 0.79 -21.26
C VAL A 15 -1.49 -0.20 -20.56
N ARG A 16 -1.71 -1.39 -21.14
CA ARG A 16 -2.58 -2.42 -20.56
C ARG A 16 -2.06 -2.93 -19.20
N LEU A 17 -0.74 -3.08 -19.05
CA LEU A 17 -0.10 -3.50 -17.81
C LEU A 17 -0.19 -2.42 -16.73
N ARG A 18 0.07 -1.15 -17.09
CA ARG A 18 -0.08 -0.01 -16.16
C ARG A 18 -1.51 0.11 -15.66
N ARG A 19 -2.50 -0.04 -16.54
CA ARG A 19 -3.93 0.00 -16.18
C ARG A 19 -4.30 -1.09 -15.18
N TYR A 20 -3.77 -2.31 -15.34
CA TYR A 20 -4.00 -3.41 -14.40
C TYR A 20 -3.37 -3.17 -13.02
N ALA A 21 -2.12 -2.70 -12.99
CA ALA A 21 -1.44 -2.37 -11.74
C ALA A 21 -2.20 -1.26 -10.98
N TYR A 22 -2.67 -0.25 -11.71
CA TYR A 22 -3.45 0.85 -11.13
C TYR A 22 -4.81 0.38 -10.60
N SER A 23 -5.57 -0.41 -11.37
CA SER A 23 -6.86 -0.94 -10.90
C SER A 23 -6.70 -1.81 -9.66
N LYS A 24 -5.67 -2.66 -9.63
CA LYS A 24 -5.35 -3.49 -8.45
C LYS A 24 -4.98 -2.63 -7.24
N GLN A 25 -4.23 -1.55 -7.45
CA GLN A 25 -3.84 -0.65 -6.37
C GLN A 25 -5.03 0.13 -5.80
N LEU A 26 -5.91 0.64 -6.66
CA LEU A 26 -7.12 1.34 -6.23
C LEU A 26 -8.08 0.43 -5.48
N LEU A 27 -8.33 -0.78 -5.99
CA LEU A 27 -9.15 -1.77 -5.30
C LEU A 27 -8.55 -2.17 -3.96
N GLY A 28 -7.22 -2.33 -3.91
CA GLY A 28 -6.49 -2.58 -2.67
C GLY A 28 -6.50 -1.43 -1.67
N ILE A 29 -6.87 -0.20 -2.06
CA ILE A 29 -7.08 0.94 -1.13
C ILE A 29 -8.52 0.95 -0.63
N ARG A 30 -9.48 0.60 -1.49
CA ARG A 30 -10.90 0.51 -1.13
C ARG A 30 -11.19 -0.63 -0.16
N ILE A 31 -10.51 -1.75 -0.34
CA ILE A 31 -10.83 -3.04 0.26
C ILE A 31 -9.57 -3.65 0.89
N GLY A 32 -9.75 -4.29 2.05
CA GLY A 32 -8.73 -5.06 2.74
C GLY A 32 -8.44 -4.55 4.15
N PRO A 33 -7.50 -5.20 4.86
CA PRO A 33 -7.24 -4.90 6.27
C PRO A 33 -6.82 -3.44 6.42
N GLY A 34 -7.56 -2.71 7.26
CA GLY A 34 -7.40 -1.27 7.47
C GLY A 34 -8.44 -0.39 6.79
N ALA A 35 -9.26 -0.93 5.89
CA ALA A 35 -10.41 -0.24 5.34
C ALA A 35 -11.54 -0.20 6.39
N ALA A 36 -11.40 0.68 7.38
CA ALA A 36 -12.36 0.84 8.46
C ALA A 36 -13.00 2.23 8.45
N VAL A 37 -14.23 2.31 8.93
CA VAL A 37 -14.88 3.58 9.24
C VAL A 37 -14.58 3.93 10.69
N MET A 38 -13.98 5.09 10.88
CA MET A 38 -13.63 5.61 12.19
C MET A 38 -14.82 6.35 12.82
N PRO A 39 -14.96 6.33 14.15
CA PRO A 39 -15.95 7.15 14.82
C PRO A 39 -15.63 8.64 14.67
N LYS A 40 -16.67 9.46 14.72
CA LYS A 40 -16.57 10.93 14.57
C LYS A 40 -15.74 11.61 15.65
N GLU A 41 -15.52 10.92 16.78
CA GLU A 41 -14.70 11.41 17.88
C GLU A 41 -13.22 11.51 17.48
N VAL A 42 -12.74 10.69 16.54
CA VAL A 42 -11.36 10.73 16.09
C VAL A 42 -11.18 11.91 15.14
N LYS A 43 -10.22 12.79 15.42
CA LYS A 43 -9.98 14.02 14.65
C LYS A 43 -8.67 13.99 13.86
N LYS A 44 -7.60 13.52 14.50
CA LYS A 44 -6.25 13.53 13.92
C LYS A 44 -5.47 12.31 14.35
N ILE A 45 -4.73 11.73 13.40
CA ILE A 45 -3.77 10.67 13.66
C ILE A 45 -2.40 11.19 13.26
N THR A 46 -1.45 11.19 14.19
CA THR A 46 -0.05 11.48 13.90
C THR A 46 0.79 10.24 14.12
N MET A 47 1.65 9.92 13.17
CA MET A 47 2.53 8.77 13.23
C MET A 47 3.97 9.25 13.10
N ARG A 48 4.84 8.83 14.00
CA ARG A 48 6.27 9.13 13.97
C ARG A 48 7.04 7.82 13.86
N LEU A 49 7.86 7.69 12.82
CA LEU A 49 8.63 6.47 12.53
C LEU A 49 10.00 6.81 11.95
N ALA A 50 10.95 5.89 12.11
CA ALA A 50 12.27 6.02 11.48
C ALA A 50 12.22 5.56 10.00
N PRO A 51 13.04 6.16 9.11
CA PRO A 51 12.97 5.86 7.68
C PRO A 51 13.46 4.45 7.32
N LYS A 52 14.39 3.86 8.09
CA LYS A 52 14.92 2.51 7.84
C LYS A 52 14.11 1.44 8.57
N ILE A 53 14.23 0.19 8.11
CA ILE A 53 13.45 -0.96 8.60
C ILE A 53 14.04 -1.64 9.83
N ASP A 54 15.29 -1.33 10.13
CA ASP A 54 16.08 -1.95 11.20
C ASP A 54 15.44 -1.69 12.57
N ASP A 55 15.90 -2.37 13.62
CA ASP A 55 15.47 -2.09 15.00
C ASP A 55 13.93 -2.14 15.20
N GLY A 56 13.25 -3.09 14.56
CA GLY A 56 11.82 -3.32 14.76
C GLY A 56 10.88 -2.30 14.10
N HIS A 57 11.36 -1.49 13.14
CA HIS A 57 10.55 -0.49 12.41
C HIS A 57 9.80 -1.07 11.19
N ARG A 58 9.94 -2.37 10.91
CA ARG A 58 9.29 -3.05 9.76
C ARG A 58 7.75 -2.97 9.81
N GLY A 59 7.14 -3.25 10.96
CA GLY A 59 5.68 -3.21 11.13
C GLY A 59 5.09 -1.82 10.93
N PRO A 60 5.57 -0.78 11.64
CA PRO A 60 5.15 0.60 11.42
C PRO A 60 5.25 1.01 9.95
N LYS A 61 6.34 0.65 9.26
CA LYS A 61 6.53 0.99 7.85
C LYS A 61 5.52 0.29 6.92
N LYS A 62 5.18 -0.96 7.20
CA LYS A 62 4.11 -1.67 6.47
C LYS A 62 2.75 -1.04 6.75
N PHE A 63 2.46 -0.74 8.01
CA PHE A 63 1.24 -0.07 8.44
C PHE A 63 1.05 1.27 7.69
N PHE A 64 2.10 2.09 7.64
CA PHE A 64 2.09 3.35 6.88
C PHE A 64 1.84 3.15 5.38
N LYS A 65 2.46 2.15 4.76
CA LYS A 65 2.36 1.95 3.31
C LYS A 65 1.05 1.30 2.86
N ALA A 66 0.52 0.36 3.64
CA ALA A 66 -0.58 -0.49 3.24
C ALA A 66 -1.90 -0.12 3.91
N ILE A 67 -1.87 0.24 5.20
CA ILE A 67 -3.09 0.37 6.04
C ILE A 67 -3.53 1.83 6.10
N LEU A 68 -2.63 2.78 6.36
CA LEU A 68 -3.00 4.21 6.45
C LEU A 68 -3.70 4.76 5.19
N PRO A 69 -3.28 4.43 3.95
CA PRO A 69 -3.99 4.91 2.76
C PRO A 69 -5.42 4.38 2.66
N ARG A 70 -5.66 3.12 3.10
CA ARG A 70 -7.00 2.52 3.15
C ARG A 70 -7.89 3.25 4.15
N LEU A 71 -7.33 3.52 5.33
CA LEU A 71 -8.01 4.24 6.38
C LEU A 71 -8.38 5.66 5.94
N GLN A 72 -7.46 6.37 5.29
CA GLN A 72 -7.72 7.73 4.79
C GLN A 72 -8.77 7.76 3.68
N TYR A 73 -8.77 6.76 2.80
CA TYR A 73 -9.74 6.66 1.71
C TYR A 73 -11.18 6.55 2.23
N ARG A 74 -11.41 5.75 3.28
CA ARG A 74 -12.74 5.63 3.92
C ARG A 74 -13.09 6.82 4.80
N ASN A 75 -12.08 7.53 5.30
CA ASN A 75 -12.26 8.65 6.23
C ASN A 75 -11.55 9.91 5.70
N PRO A 76 -12.05 10.56 4.64
CA PRO A 76 -11.39 11.72 4.05
C PRO A 76 -11.33 12.94 4.98
N ALA A 77 -12.24 13.01 5.97
CA ALA A 77 -12.25 14.06 6.98
C ALA A 77 -11.11 13.91 8.02
N LEU A 78 -10.54 12.71 8.18
CA LEU A 78 -9.48 12.47 9.15
C LEU A 78 -8.15 13.07 8.67
N ARG A 79 -7.55 13.89 9.54
CA ARG A 79 -6.22 14.44 9.30
C ARG A 79 -5.17 13.42 9.72
N ILE A 80 -4.53 12.78 8.76
CA ILE A 80 -3.42 11.84 8.99
C ILE A 80 -2.11 12.54 8.64
N THR A 81 -1.14 12.52 9.56
CA THR A 81 0.19 13.10 9.34
C THR A 81 1.26 12.10 9.75
N VAL A 82 2.31 11.97 8.91
CA VAL A 82 3.40 11.03 9.15
C VAL A 82 4.72 11.79 9.17
N ASP A 83 5.39 11.76 10.32
CA ASP A 83 6.77 12.23 10.49
C ASP A 83 7.74 11.05 10.32
N ARG A 84 8.70 11.21 9.40
CA ARG A 84 9.73 10.22 9.07
C ARG A 84 11.14 10.69 9.39
N SER A 85 11.26 11.74 10.21
CA SER A 85 12.54 12.35 10.59
C SER A 85 13.12 11.81 11.90
N ALA A 86 12.47 10.84 12.54
CA ALA A 86 12.94 10.25 13.78
C ALA A 86 14.25 9.46 13.59
N ALA A 87 15.10 9.45 14.62
CA ALA A 87 16.31 8.65 14.63
C ALA A 87 15.95 7.16 14.68
N GLN A 88 16.86 6.28 14.24
CA GLN A 88 16.56 4.84 14.16
C GLN A 88 16.27 4.22 15.53
N SER A 89 16.97 4.69 16.57
CA SER A 89 16.78 4.26 17.95
C SER A 89 15.46 4.72 18.57
N ASP A 90 14.83 5.76 18.01
CA ASP A 90 13.62 6.35 18.56
C ASP A 90 12.45 5.36 18.50
N PRO A 91 11.54 5.40 19.49
CA PRO A 91 10.36 4.57 19.44
C PRO A 91 9.44 4.98 18.28
N ALA A 92 8.93 4.00 17.54
CA ALA A 92 7.84 4.24 16.59
C ALA A 92 6.54 4.42 17.36
N VAL A 93 5.91 5.59 17.22
CA VAL A 93 4.75 6.01 18.01
C VAL A 93 3.63 6.54 17.12
N MET A 94 2.39 6.15 17.42
CA MET A 94 1.19 6.69 16.80
C MET A 94 0.33 7.37 17.86
N ASN A 95 0.00 8.64 17.65
CA ASN A 95 -0.88 9.40 18.53
C ASN A 95 -2.22 9.64 17.83
N ILE A 96 -3.29 9.37 18.56
CA ILE A 96 -4.67 9.51 18.11
C ILE A 96 -5.29 10.61 18.96
N LEU A 97 -5.73 11.68 18.31
CA LEU A 97 -6.45 12.78 18.94
C LEU A 97 -7.95 12.55 18.82
N PHE A 98 -8.62 12.52 19.97
CA PHE A 98 -10.06 12.45 20.12
C PHE A 98 -10.61 13.82 20.52
N ASP A 99 -11.81 14.15 20.01
CA ASP A 99 -12.62 15.24 20.53
C ASP A 99 -13.13 14.88 21.94
N SER A 100 -13.26 15.87 22.79
CA SER A 100 -13.81 15.65 24.14
C SER A 100 -15.30 15.29 24.02
N PRO A 101 -15.85 14.37 24.86
CA PRO A 101 -17.22 13.87 24.76
C PRO A 101 -18.35 14.92 24.96
N ALA A 102 -18.06 16.22 24.98
CA ALA A 102 -19.06 17.28 25.07
C ALA A 102 -19.62 17.76 23.72
N ALA A 103 -19.07 17.32 22.57
CA ALA A 103 -19.36 17.91 21.25
C ALA A 103 -20.26 17.07 20.34
N ALA A 104 -20.99 16.07 20.86
CA ALA A 104 -21.98 15.32 20.07
C ALA A 104 -23.28 16.12 19.77
N SER A 105 -23.34 17.41 20.09
CA SER A 105 -24.49 18.26 19.77
C SER A 105 -24.05 19.64 19.33
N ALA A 106 -24.04 19.87 18.02
CA ALA A 106 -24.49 21.09 17.35
C ALA A 106 -23.89 21.15 15.94
N ALA A 107 -24.72 20.84 14.96
CA ALA A 107 -24.55 21.44 13.65
C ALA A 107 -24.89 22.93 13.78
N SER A 108 -23.91 23.81 13.66
CA SER A 108 -24.14 25.24 13.43
C SER A 108 -22.95 25.92 12.76
N THR A 109 -23.24 26.41 11.55
CA THR A 109 -22.80 27.63 10.84
C THR A 109 -21.47 28.31 11.23
N PRO A 110 -20.61 28.70 10.26
CA PRO A 110 -19.32 29.31 10.58
C PRO A 110 -19.50 30.78 10.98
N SER A 111 -19.17 31.12 12.23
CA SER A 111 -18.89 32.50 12.63
C SER A 111 -17.51 32.57 13.27
N GLN A 112 -16.67 33.43 12.72
CA GLN A 112 -15.36 33.78 13.27
C GLN A 112 -15.54 34.40 14.65
N SER A 113 -14.98 33.78 15.67
CA SER A 113 -14.53 34.50 16.87
C SER A 113 -13.45 33.71 17.60
N SER A 114 -12.35 34.41 17.84
CA SER A 114 -11.21 33.97 18.64
C SER A 114 -11.66 33.74 20.09
N GLY A 115 -11.65 32.49 20.52
CA GLY A 115 -11.96 32.11 21.90
C GLY A 115 -11.49 30.68 22.17
N SER A 116 -10.25 30.53 22.63
CA SER A 116 -9.66 29.24 23.01
C SER A 116 -10.26 28.75 24.34
N VAL A 117 -11.52 28.32 24.31
CA VAL A 117 -12.05 27.45 25.36
C VAL A 117 -11.38 26.10 25.12
N ALA A 118 -10.41 25.76 25.97
CA ALA A 118 -9.61 24.55 25.83
C ALA A 118 -10.50 23.30 25.94
N ARG A 119 -11.05 22.87 24.80
CA ARG A 119 -11.51 21.50 24.62
C ARG A 119 -10.32 20.63 24.96
N LYS A 120 -10.43 19.87 26.06
CA LYS A 120 -9.39 18.93 26.46
C LYS A 120 -9.41 17.78 25.46
N ASP A 121 -8.76 17.98 24.32
CA ASP A 121 -8.56 16.95 23.31
C ASP A 121 -7.81 15.78 23.98
N ARG A 122 -8.42 14.59 23.99
CA ARG A 122 -7.80 13.40 24.57
C ARG A 122 -6.83 12.82 23.54
N THR A 123 -5.56 12.66 23.92
CA THR A 123 -4.57 12.00 23.09
C THR A 123 -4.28 10.60 23.62
N VAL A 124 -4.41 9.58 22.76
CA VAL A 124 -4.01 8.20 23.06
C VAL A 124 -2.78 7.85 22.24
N THR A 125 -1.78 7.28 22.90
CA THR A 125 -0.49 6.94 22.31
C THR A 125 -0.34 5.42 22.18
N ILE A 126 -0.02 4.95 20.98
CA ILE A 126 0.23 3.55 20.64
C ILE A 126 1.71 3.40 20.26
N TYR A 127 2.43 2.58 21.01
CA TYR A 127 3.81 2.18 20.70
C TYR A 127 3.81 1.05 19.67
N MET A 128 4.57 1.21 18.58
CA MET A 128 4.52 0.29 17.43
C MET A 128 5.84 -0.44 17.16
N LYS A 129 6.93 -0.09 17.85
CA LYS A 129 8.23 -0.74 17.67
C LYS A 129 8.13 -2.24 17.98
N GLY A 130 8.64 -3.09 17.08
CA GLY A 130 8.61 -4.54 17.23
C GLY A 130 7.26 -5.22 16.96
N LYS A 131 6.19 -4.44 16.74
CA LYS A 131 4.85 -4.99 16.46
C LYS A 131 4.66 -5.26 14.97
N THR A 132 3.78 -6.22 14.64
CA THR A 132 3.35 -6.45 13.26
C THR A 132 2.30 -5.42 12.82
N ASP A 133 2.10 -5.26 11.51
CA ASP A 133 1.09 -4.35 10.97
C ASP A 133 -0.33 -4.74 11.39
N SER A 134 -0.62 -6.03 11.52
CA SER A 134 -1.89 -6.55 12.04
C SER A 134 -2.12 -6.23 13.52
N GLU A 135 -1.10 -6.39 14.37
CA GLU A 135 -1.18 -6.04 15.80
C GLU A 135 -1.43 -4.55 16.02
N ILE A 136 -0.73 -3.69 15.24
CA ILE A 136 -0.93 -2.23 15.31
C ILE A 136 -2.35 -1.87 14.90
N LEU A 137 -2.89 -2.54 13.87
CA LEU A 137 -4.26 -2.34 13.42
C LEU A 137 -5.29 -2.77 14.46
N GLN A 138 -5.08 -3.93 15.09
CA GLN A 138 -5.95 -4.41 16.15
C GLN A 138 -5.97 -3.44 17.34
N GLN A 139 -4.81 -2.98 17.80
CA GLN A 139 -4.73 -1.97 18.87
C GLN A 139 -5.40 -0.66 18.48
N LEU A 140 -5.31 -0.26 17.21
CA LEU A 140 -6.03 0.91 16.72
C LEU A 140 -7.54 0.71 16.85
N TYR A 141 -8.07 -0.44 16.44
CA TYR A 141 -9.50 -0.77 16.55
C TYR A 141 -9.98 -0.87 17.99
N GLU A 142 -9.18 -1.46 18.88
CA GLU A 142 -9.48 -1.54 20.32
C GLU A 142 -9.55 -0.14 20.96
N VAL A 143 -8.66 0.76 20.56
CA VAL A 143 -8.60 2.13 21.10
C VAL A 143 -9.70 3.02 20.51
N THR A 144 -10.00 2.90 19.22
CA THR A 144 -10.95 3.80 18.54
C THR A 144 -12.35 3.24 18.43
N GLY A 145 -12.56 1.92 18.57
CA GLY A 145 -13.84 1.28 18.28
C GLY A 145 -14.21 1.30 16.79
N ALA A 146 -13.22 1.45 15.91
CA ALA A 146 -13.46 1.48 14.46
C ALA A 146 -14.03 0.15 13.94
N LYS A 147 -14.89 0.25 12.93
CA LYS A 147 -15.53 -0.92 12.30
C LYS A 147 -14.94 -1.17 10.93
N GLU A 148 -14.48 -2.39 10.71
CA GLU A 148 -13.98 -2.82 9.40
C GLU A 148 -15.13 -2.86 8.39
N VAL A 149 -14.86 -2.39 7.18
CA VAL A 149 -15.83 -2.39 6.08
C VAL A 149 -15.70 -3.69 5.32
N GLU A 150 -16.78 -4.46 5.29
CA GLU A 150 -16.82 -5.65 4.45
C GLU A 150 -16.91 -5.26 2.96
N PRO A 151 -16.24 -6.02 2.07
CA PRO A 151 -16.34 -5.78 0.64
C PRO A 151 -17.77 -6.04 0.15
N THR A 152 -18.28 -5.16 -0.71
CA THR A 152 -19.57 -5.38 -1.39
C THR A 152 -19.49 -6.50 -2.42
N GLU A 153 -20.62 -7.00 -2.92
CA GLU A 153 -20.65 -8.10 -3.90
C GLU A 153 -19.92 -7.74 -5.20
N VAL A 154 -20.14 -6.53 -5.72
CA VAL A 154 -19.43 -6.01 -6.91
C VAL A 154 -17.92 -5.98 -6.67
N GLU A 155 -17.50 -5.51 -5.50
CA GLU A 155 -16.09 -5.44 -5.11
C GLU A 155 -15.45 -6.84 -4.97
N LYS A 156 -16.23 -7.84 -4.53
CA LYS A 156 -15.80 -9.25 -4.48
C LYS A 156 -15.62 -9.83 -5.88
N GLU A 157 -16.50 -9.50 -6.82
CA GLU A 157 -16.36 -9.90 -8.23
C GLU A 157 -15.14 -9.28 -8.88
N GLU A 158 -14.93 -7.97 -8.71
CA GLU A 158 -13.73 -7.27 -9.21
C GLU A 158 -12.43 -7.88 -8.66
N LEU A 159 -12.43 -8.31 -7.39
CA LEU A 159 -11.31 -9.03 -6.77
C LEU A 159 -11.07 -10.40 -7.43
N ARG A 160 -12.14 -11.15 -7.72
CA ARG A 160 -12.04 -12.46 -8.41
C ARG A 160 -11.48 -12.28 -9.82
N GLU A 161 -12.00 -11.34 -10.60
CA GLU A 161 -11.51 -11.05 -11.95
C GLU A 161 -10.03 -10.64 -11.96
N LEU A 162 -9.61 -9.82 -11.00
CA LEU A 162 -8.22 -9.41 -10.84
C LEU A 162 -7.30 -10.59 -10.49
N ALA A 163 -7.77 -11.52 -9.65
CA ALA A 163 -7.05 -12.71 -9.26
C ALA A 163 -6.85 -13.65 -10.46
N GLU A 164 -7.93 -13.96 -11.18
CA GLU A 164 -7.89 -14.79 -12.40
C GLU A 164 -6.98 -14.20 -13.47
N ARG A 165 -7.01 -12.87 -13.65
CA ARG A 165 -6.11 -12.18 -14.58
C ARG A 165 -4.65 -12.27 -14.12
N GLY A 166 -4.39 -12.21 -12.81
CA GLY A 166 -3.07 -12.41 -12.22
C GLY A 166 -2.55 -13.82 -12.47
N ASP A 167 -3.40 -14.83 -12.32
CA ASP A 167 -3.03 -16.24 -12.53
C ASP A 167 -2.75 -16.54 -14.00
N ARG A 168 -3.56 -16.01 -14.92
CA ARG A 168 -3.26 -16.06 -16.36
C ARG A 168 -1.90 -15.42 -16.67
N SER A 169 -1.64 -14.22 -16.12
CA SER A 169 -0.36 -13.54 -16.34
C SER A 169 0.83 -14.31 -15.77
N ARG A 170 0.69 -14.98 -14.63
CA ARG A 170 1.74 -15.81 -14.03
C ARG A 170 2.07 -17.01 -14.93
N LYS A 171 1.05 -17.76 -15.34
CA LYS A 171 1.20 -18.90 -16.27
C LYS A 171 1.85 -18.48 -17.59
N ASP A 172 1.45 -17.34 -18.15
CA ASP A 172 2.03 -16.83 -19.40
C ASP A 172 3.49 -16.39 -19.22
N SER A 173 3.80 -15.75 -18.09
CA SER A 173 5.17 -15.36 -17.75
C SER A 173 6.09 -16.58 -17.59
N GLU A 174 5.61 -17.63 -16.95
CA GLU A 174 6.36 -18.88 -16.76
C GLU A 174 6.65 -19.58 -18.10
N ARG A 175 5.65 -19.65 -18.99
CA ARG A 175 5.81 -20.18 -20.35
C ARG A 175 6.85 -19.39 -21.14
N GLN A 176 6.76 -18.06 -21.13
CA GLN A 176 7.73 -17.21 -21.83
C GLN A 176 9.13 -17.31 -21.24
N ALA A 177 9.25 -17.41 -19.91
CA ALA A 177 10.53 -17.61 -19.25
C ALA A 177 11.16 -18.96 -19.62
N ALA A 178 10.38 -20.02 -19.81
CA ALA A 178 10.87 -21.31 -20.30
C ALA A 178 11.41 -21.20 -21.75
N VAL A 179 10.65 -20.57 -22.65
CA VAL A 179 11.06 -20.36 -24.05
C VAL A 179 12.32 -19.50 -24.13
N ASN A 180 12.40 -18.41 -23.36
CA ASN A 180 13.57 -17.55 -23.35
C ASN A 180 14.81 -18.27 -22.80
N ARG A 181 14.64 -19.15 -21.80
CA ARG A 181 15.74 -20.01 -21.31
C ARG A 181 16.22 -20.99 -22.37
N GLN A 182 15.32 -21.62 -23.11
CA GLN A 182 15.69 -22.53 -24.22
C GLN A 182 16.44 -21.78 -25.33
N ARG A 183 15.90 -20.66 -25.80
CA ARG A 183 16.57 -19.83 -26.81
C ARG A 183 17.94 -19.35 -26.39
N LYS A 184 18.10 -18.98 -25.11
CA LYS A 184 19.39 -18.57 -24.56
C LYS A 184 20.39 -19.74 -24.58
N ARG A 185 19.98 -20.94 -24.16
CA ARG A 185 20.81 -22.16 -24.19
C ARG A 185 21.22 -22.54 -25.62
N GLU A 186 20.28 -22.51 -26.55
CA GLU A 186 20.55 -22.79 -27.97
C GLU A 186 21.53 -21.78 -28.56
N ALA A 187 21.35 -20.48 -28.27
CA ALA A 187 22.26 -19.44 -28.71
C ALA A 187 23.68 -19.61 -28.11
N GLU A 188 23.78 -19.96 -26.82
CA GLU A 188 25.06 -20.26 -26.16
C GLU A 188 25.75 -21.48 -26.78
N LEU A 189 25.00 -22.55 -27.08
CA LEU A 189 25.53 -23.76 -27.71
C LEU A 189 26.03 -23.49 -29.14
N LEU A 190 25.24 -22.75 -29.94
CA LEU A 190 25.64 -22.35 -31.30
C LEU A 190 26.84 -21.41 -31.29
N ALA A 191 26.95 -20.52 -30.31
CA ALA A 191 28.10 -19.63 -30.15
C ALA A 191 29.36 -20.43 -29.79
N ALA A 192 29.27 -21.40 -28.88
CA ALA A 192 30.39 -22.28 -28.53
C ALA A 192 30.87 -23.12 -29.73
N ALA A 193 29.95 -23.71 -30.49
CA ALA A 193 30.27 -24.47 -31.69
C ALA A 193 30.93 -23.59 -32.78
N ARG A 194 30.45 -22.35 -32.98
CA ARG A 194 31.08 -21.41 -33.90
C ARG A 194 32.46 -20.93 -33.43
N GLY A 195 32.69 -20.84 -32.12
CA GLY A 195 33.98 -20.48 -31.54
C GLY A 195 35.05 -21.58 -31.70
N GLN A 196 34.66 -22.86 -31.71
CA GLN A 196 35.58 -23.98 -31.91
C GLN A 196 36.04 -24.17 -33.37
N VAL A 197 35.25 -23.76 -34.36
CA VAL A 197 35.60 -23.91 -35.79
C VAL A 197 36.70 -22.92 -36.24
N GLY A 198 37.07 -21.94 -35.41
CA GLY A 198 38.14 -20.97 -35.70
C GLY A 198 39.53 -21.34 -35.15
N LEU A 199 39.71 -22.52 -34.56
CA LEU A 199 40.94 -22.92 -33.85
C LEU A 199 41.48 -24.28 -34.31
N GLU A 200 41.54 -24.51 -35.63
CA GLU A 200 42.30 -25.62 -36.23
C GLU A 200 43.55 -25.04 -36.89
N PRO A 201 44.74 -25.11 -36.27
CA PRO A 201 45.99 -24.73 -36.93
C PRO A 201 46.42 -25.82 -37.92
N SER A 202 46.58 -25.43 -39.19
CA SER A 202 47.25 -26.23 -40.23
C SER A 202 48.76 -26.14 -40.10
#